data_AF-A0A1S2R8K2-F1
#
_entry.id   AF-A0A1S2R8K2-F1
#
_cell.length_a   1.000
_cell.length_b   1.000
_cell.length_c   1.000
_cell.angle_alpha   90.00
_cell.angle_beta   90.00
_cell.angle_gamma   90.00
#
_symmetry.space_group_name_H-M   'P 1'
#
loop_
_entity.id
_entity.type
_entity.pdbx_description
1 polymer ?
#
loop_
_entity_poly.entity_id
_entity_poly.type
_entity_poly.pdbx_seq_one_letter_code
_entity_poly.pdbx_strand_id
1 'polypeptide(L)'
;MNFILNEGIARDIYSDLEKMLRPLVASTCKVLEHYKSYNKNTIMQGQILETGEFEVNLSPGLGQYIDPYTKNQILFENAKLIANILAQVMNRRTLENR
;
A
#
# COMPACT_ATOMS: atom_id res chain seq x y z
N MET A 1 -3.96 14.70 3.38
CA MET A 1 -3.25 13.42 3.30
C MET A 1 -1.96 13.61 2.53
N ASN A 2 -0.81 13.30 3.14
CA ASN A 2 0.49 13.37 2.47
C ASN A 2 0.82 11.99 1.93
N PHE A 3 0.58 11.77 0.63
CA PHE A 3 1.03 10.57 -0.07
C PHE A 3 2.38 10.86 -0.72
N ILE A 4 3.39 10.09 -0.36
CA ILE A 4 4.76 10.25 -0.85
C ILE A 4 5.16 8.96 -1.53
N LEU A 5 5.56 9.08 -2.80
CA LEU A 5 6.21 8.00 -3.54
C LEU A 5 7.72 8.14 -3.44
N ASN A 6 8.42 7.02 -3.53
CA ASN A 6 9.86 7.05 -3.80
C ASN A 6 10.12 7.82 -5.11
N GLU A 7 11.15 8.67 -5.15
CA GLU A 7 11.43 9.53 -6.31
C GLU A 7 11.65 8.75 -7.62
N GLY A 8 12.25 7.56 -7.55
CA GLY A 8 12.40 6.68 -8.70
C GLY A 8 11.05 6.19 -9.21
N ILE A 9 10.21 5.67 -8.32
CA ILE A 9 8.85 5.22 -8.70
C ILE A 9 8.02 6.40 -9.21
N ALA A 10 8.09 7.57 -8.58
CA ALA A 10 7.34 8.75 -8.98
C ALA A 10 7.73 9.24 -10.38
N ARG A 11 8.99 9.06 -10.78
CA ARG A 11 9.48 9.38 -12.13
C ARG A 11 9.01 8.38 -13.17
N ASP A 12 8.97 7.11 -12.80
CA ASP A 12 8.74 5.99 -13.72
C ASP A 12 7.25 5.56 -13.76
N ILE A 13 6.38 6.16 -12.94
CA ILE A 13 4.97 5.78 -12.88
C ILE A 13 4.22 6.24 -14.12
N TYR A 14 3.51 5.29 -14.75
CA TYR A 14 2.65 5.56 -15.90
C TYR A 14 1.31 6.15 -15.45
N SER A 15 0.73 7.02 -16.29
CA SER A 15 -0.51 7.75 -15.94
C SER A 15 -1.70 6.83 -15.64
N ASP A 16 -1.81 5.68 -16.30
CA ASP A 16 -2.84 4.65 -16.06
C ASP A 16 -2.66 4.02 -14.66
N LEU A 17 -1.44 3.62 -14.32
CA LEU A 17 -1.11 3.04 -13.03
C LEU A 17 -1.30 4.05 -11.89
N GLU A 18 -0.93 5.31 -12.10
CA GLU A 18 -1.13 6.37 -11.11
C GLU A 18 -2.61 6.62 -10.82
N LYS A 19 -3.45 6.62 -11.88
CA LYS A 19 -4.92 6.77 -11.75
C LYS A 19 -5.55 5.61 -10.97
N MET A 20 -5.00 4.40 -11.06
CA MET A 20 -5.44 3.26 -10.25
C MET A 20 -4.91 3.34 -8.81
N LEU A 21 -3.68 3.82 -8.62
CA LEU A 21 -3.00 3.88 -7.33
C LEU A 21 -3.65 4.88 -6.37
N ARG A 22 -3.96 6.08 -6.85
CA ARG A 22 -4.44 7.19 -5.99
C ARG A 22 -5.73 6.86 -5.23
N PRO A 23 -6.78 6.28 -5.85
CA PRO A 23 -8.00 5.90 -5.14
C PRO A 23 -7.76 4.83 -4.06
N LEU A 24 -6.92 3.82 -4.34
CA LEU A 24 -6.57 2.76 -3.38
C LEU A 24 -5.88 3.35 -2.15
N VAL A 25 -4.90 4.22 -2.40
CA VAL A 25 -4.16 4.95 -1.36
C VAL A 25 -5.11 5.81 -0.52
N ALA A 26 -6.00 6.58 -1.17
CA ALA A 26 -6.98 7.43 -0.48
C ALA A 26 -7.96 6.61 0.39
N SER A 27 -8.50 5.52 -0.15
CA SER A 27 -9.41 4.62 0.57
C SER A 27 -8.73 4.00 1.79
N THR A 28 -7.51 3.50 1.60
CA THR A 28 -6.70 2.89 2.67
C THR A 28 -6.42 3.90 3.78
N CYS A 29 -5.94 5.09 3.45
CA CYS A 29 -5.61 6.08 4.45
C CYS A 29 -6.83 6.64 5.17
N LYS A 30 -7.97 6.79 4.48
CA LYS A 30 -9.22 7.16 5.15
C LYS A 30 -9.55 6.17 6.27
N VAL A 31 -9.43 4.87 6.02
CA VAL A 31 -9.66 3.84 7.05
C VAL A 31 -8.59 3.92 8.16
N LEU A 32 -7.30 4.00 7.81
CA LEU A 32 -6.21 4.06 8.80
C LEU A 32 -6.30 5.31 9.69
N GLU A 33 -6.80 6.44 9.19
CA GLU A 33 -7.03 7.65 9.99
C GLU A 33 -8.01 7.43 11.14
N HIS A 34 -9.02 6.56 10.96
CA HIS A 34 -9.98 6.23 12.03
C HIS A 34 -9.29 5.49 13.19
N TYR A 35 -8.19 4.81 12.90
CA TYR A 35 -7.45 4.02 13.88
C TYR A 35 -6.23 4.75 14.46
N LYS A 36 -5.96 5.98 14.01
CA LYS A 36 -4.79 6.77 14.44
C LYS A 36 -4.80 7.13 15.93
N SER A 37 -5.96 7.22 16.56
CA SER A 37 -6.06 7.44 18.01
C SER A 37 -5.57 6.26 18.84
N TYR A 38 -5.60 5.04 18.28
CA TYR A 38 -5.21 3.82 18.97
C TYR A 38 -3.71 3.51 18.84
N ASN A 39 -3.00 4.19 17.93
CA ASN A 39 -1.57 4.01 17.73
C ASN A 39 -0.87 5.30 17.29
N LYS A 40 0.12 5.76 18.05
CA LYS A 40 0.93 6.96 17.72
C LYS A 40 2.05 6.71 16.72
N ASN A 41 2.30 5.44 16.38
CA ASN A 41 3.37 4.98 15.49
C ASN A 41 2.78 4.45 14.16
N THR A 42 3.59 3.73 13.38
CA THR A 42 3.17 3.08 12.12
C THR A 42 1.99 2.15 12.33
N ILE A 43 0.85 2.47 11.70
CA ILE A 43 -0.42 1.74 11.81
C ILE A 43 -0.41 0.46 10.95
N MET A 44 0.15 0.56 9.74
CA MET A 44 0.23 -0.52 8.76
C MET A 44 1.55 -0.42 7.99
N GLN A 45 2.18 -1.55 7.77
CA GLN A 45 3.38 -1.68 6.95
C GLN A 45 3.20 -2.83 5.96
N GLY A 46 3.66 -2.64 4.73
CA GLY A 46 3.71 -3.69 3.72
C GLY A 46 5.13 -3.83 3.19
N GLN A 47 5.54 -5.05 2.87
CA GLN A 47 6.82 -5.36 2.25
C GLN A 47 6.68 -6.49 1.25
N ILE A 48 7.45 -6.44 0.17
CA ILE A 48 7.60 -7.56 -0.77
C ILE A 48 8.86 -8.31 -0.35
N LEU A 49 8.72 -9.59 -0.06
CA LEU A 49 9.79 -10.47 0.35
C LEU A 49 10.67 -10.87 -0.84
N GLU A 50 11.87 -11.37 -0.58
CA GLU A 50 12.76 -11.91 -1.63
C GLU A 50 12.14 -13.09 -2.39
N THR A 51 11.21 -13.81 -1.75
CA THR A 51 10.39 -14.88 -2.37
C THR A 51 9.38 -14.35 -3.40
N GLY A 52 9.18 -13.03 -3.47
CA GLY A 52 8.15 -12.38 -4.27
C GLY A 52 6.77 -12.31 -3.60
N GLU A 53 6.65 -12.85 -2.38
CA GLU A 53 5.41 -12.76 -1.60
C GLU A 53 5.23 -11.37 -1.00
N PHE A 54 3.98 -10.89 -0.95
CA PHE A 54 3.63 -9.64 -0.29
C PHE A 54 3.15 -9.90 1.13
N GLU A 55 3.85 -9.31 2.10
CA GLU A 55 3.48 -9.34 3.51
C GLU A 55 2.92 -7.98 3.92
N VAL A 56 1.80 -7.98 4.63
CA VAL A 56 1.21 -6.78 5.24
C VAL A 56 0.92 -7.03 6.71
N ASN A 57 1.40 -6.12 7.55
CA ASN A 57 1.27 -6.18 8.99
C ASN A 57 0.61 -4.90 9.52
N LEU A 58 -0.31 -5.07 10.47
CA LEU A 58 -0.80 -3.98 11.30
C LEU A 58 0.08 -3.87 12.55
N SER A 59 0.05 -2.71 13.22
CA SER A 59 0.70 -2.62 14.53
C SER A 59 0.19 -3.71 15.48
N PRO A 60 1.05 -4.25 16.36
CA PRO A 60 0.64 -5.27 17.32
C PRO A 60 -0.60 -4.86 18.12
N GLY A 61 -1.57 -5.77 18.22
CA GLY A 61 -2.84 -5.54 18.92
C GLY A 61 -3.85 -4.66 18.18
N LEU A 62 -3.50 -3.99 17.08
CA LEU A 62 -4.46 -3.13 16.37
C LEU A 62 -5.55 -3.94 15.67
N GLY A 63 -5.19 -5.09 15.11
CA GLY A 63 -6.09 -5.94 14.33
C GLY A 63 -7.30 -6.49 15.09
N GLN A 64 -7.34 -6.38 16.43
CA GLN A 64 -8.49 -6.76 17.24
C GLN A 64 -9.59 -5.68 17.28
N TYR A 65 -9.24 -4.43 16.96
CA TYR A 65 -10.17 -3.29 16.94
C TYR A 65 -10.77 -3.03 15.54
N ILE A 66 -10.30 -3.76 14.53
CA ILE A 66 -10.76 -3.64 13.15
C ILE A 66 -11.62 -4.85 12.83
N ASP A 67 -12.84 -4.61 12.36
CA ASP A 67 -13.72 -5.70 11.97
C ASP A 67 -13.11 -6.52 10.81
N PRO A 68 -13.41 -7.83 10.70
CA PRO A 68 -12.79 -8.69 9.69
C PRO A 68 -13.00 -8.23 8.25
N TYR A 69 -14.14 -7.61 7.94
CA TYR A 69 -14.43 -7.14 6.60
C TYR A 69 -13.53 -5.95 6.24
N THR A 70 -13.49 -4.91 7.08
CA THR A 70 -12.62 -3.74 6.87
C THR A 70 -11.15 -4.15 6.82
N LYS A 71 -10.72 -5.04 7.72
CA LYS A 71 -9.34 -5.53 7.76
C LYS A 71 -8.94 -6.24 6.47
N ASN A 72 -9.73 -7.23 6.06
CA ASN A 72 -9.34 -8.10 4.95
C ASN A 72 -9.65 -7.44 3.60
N GLN A 73 -10.88 -6.97 3.40
CA GLN A 73 -11.39 -6.51 2.09
C GLN A 73 -10.98 -5.09 1.75
N ILE A 74 -10.68 -4.26 2.76
CA ILE A 74 -10.28 -2.87 2.52
C ILE A 74 -8.79 -2.70 2.74
N LEU A 75 -8.27 -3.00 3.94
CA LEU A 75 -6.86 -2.74 4.23
C LEU A 75 -5.93 -3.70 3.48
N PHE A 76 -6.11 -5.01 3.64
CA PHE A 76 -5.18 -5.98 3.07
C PHE A 76 -5.29 -6.10 1.54
N GLU A 77 -6.50 -6.14 0.99
CA GLU A 77 -6.67 -6.14 -0.47
C GLU A 77 -6.16 -4.85 -1.12
N ASN A 78 -6.43 -3.67 -0.55
CA ASN A 78 -5.85 -2.43 -1.11
C ASN A 78 -4.32 -2.44 -1.00
N ALA A 79 -3.75 -2.88 0.12
CA ALA A 79 -2.31 -2.95 0.31
C ALA A 79 -1.65 -3.86 -0.76
N LYS A 80 -2.28 -5.01 -1.04
CA LYS A 80 -1.85 -5.93 -2.09
C LYS A 80 -1.95 -5.32 -3.49
N LEU A 81 -3.05 -4.64 -3.81
CA LEU A 81 -3.22 -3.96 -5.10
C LEU A 81 -2.21 -2.82 -5.27
N ILE A 82 -1.96 -2.03 -4.22
CA ILE A 82 -0.93 -0.99 -4.20
C ILE A 82 0.44 -1.62 -4.48
N ALA A 83 0.81 -2.69 -3.77
CA ALA A 83 2.08 -3.38 -3.98
C ALA A 83 2.23 -3.90 -5.41
N ASN A 84 1.17 -4.50 -5.97
CA ASN A 84 1.17 -4.97 -7.36
C ASN A 84 1.37 -3.84 -8.37
N ILE A 85 0.76 -2.67 -8.16
CA ILE A 85 0.96 -1.50 -9.02
C ILE A 85 2.40 -1.01 -8.94
N LEU A 86 2.96 -0.89 -7.74
CA LEU A 86 4.34 -0.45 -7.54
C LEU A 86 5.34 -1.44 -8.17
N ALA A 87 5.10 -2.74 -8.01
CA ALA A 87 5.91 -3.78 -8.63
C ALA A 87 5.86 -3.73 -10.17
N GLN A 88 4.70 -3.43 -10.76
CA GLN A 88 4.57 -3.24 -12.21
C GLN A 88 5.41 -2.07 -12.71
N VAL A 89 5.44 -0.95 -11.99
CA VAL A 89 6.30 0.19 -12.32
C VAL A 89 7.78 -0.23 -12.31
N MET A 90 8.21 -0.95 -11.28
CA MET A 90 9.59 -1.44 -11.17
C MET A 90 9.97 -2.43 -12.29
N ASN A 91 9.06 -3.34 -12.64
CA ASN A 91 9.28 -4.33 -13.69
C ASN A 91 9.36 -3.70 -15.08
N ARG A 92 8.47 -2.77 -15.42
CA ARG A 92 8.50 -2.07 -16.70
C ARG A 92 9.78 -1.27 -16.88
N ARG A 93 10.21 -0.54 -15.84
CA ARG A 93 11.52 0.14 -15.82
C ARG A 93 12.68 -0.83 -16.13
N THR A 94 12.65 -2.03 -15.55
CA THR A 94 13.71 -3.04 -15.78
C THR A 94 13.72 -3.54 -17.23
N LEU A 95 12.55 -3.63 -17.87
CA LEU A 95 12.43 -4.04 -19.28
C LEU A 95 12.80 -2.91 -20.26
N GLU A 96 12.50 -1.64 -19.95
CA GLU A 96 12.84 -0.49 -20.80
C GLU A 96 14.33 -0.12 -20.76
N ASN A 97 15.05 -0.49 -19.70
CA ASN A 97 16.49 -0.25 -19.56
C ASN A 97 17.36 -1.44 -20.04
N ARG A 98 16.77 -2.40 -20.78
CA ARG A 98 17.47 -3.51 -21.43
C ARG A 98 17.60 -3.26 -22.93
#